data_AF-A0A132T6K7-F1
#
_entry.id   AF-A0A132T6K7-F1
#
_cell.length_a   1.000
_cell.length_b   1.000
_cell.length_c   1.000
_cell.angle_alpha   90.00
_cell.angle_beta   90.00
_cell.angle_gamma   90.00
#
_symmetry.space_group_name_H-M   'P 1'
#
loop_
_entity.id
_entity.type
_entity.pdbx_description
1 polymer ?
#
loop_
_entity_poly.entity_id
_entity_poly.type
_entity_poly.pdbx_seq_one_letter_code
_entity_poly.pdbx_strand_id
1 'polypeptide(L)'
;MSYLVIAPCVIAKDQEGKNQHRYEGDRIAWLSDEQAEHFVSSGLVEEIGSAAAESTEELGGTDGSKPDADATKDVLIAWVLANVVKDDGSEYSEAELKRMNKDDLWALINAVEDDPDAGSED
;
A
#
# COMPACT_ATOMS: atom_id res chain seq x y z
N MET A 1 -0.23 22.17 -1.82
CA MET A 1 -0.76 21.11 -2.71
C MET A 1 0.22 19.96 -2.69
N SER A 2 -0.29 18.74 -2.60
CA SER A 2 0.52 17.52 -2.66
C SER A 2 0.23 16.82 -3.98
N TYR A 3 1.16 16.00 -4.47
CA TYR A 3 1.02 15.30 -5.74
C TYR A 3 1.26 13.81 -5.55
N LEU A 4 0.41 12.97 -6.13
CA LEU A 4 0.59 11.52 -6.18
C LEU A 4 1.28 11.15 -7.49
N VAL A 5 2.34 10.36 -7.44
CA VAL A 5 3.02 9.87 -8.63
C VAL A 5 2.25 8.70 -9.22
N ILE A 6 1.91 8.82 -10.50
CA ILE A 6 1.18 7.78 -11.25
C ILE A 6 2.03 7.13 -12.34
N ALA A 7 3.22 7.68 -12.59
CA ALA A 7 4.17 7.12 -13.54
C ALA A 7 5.16 6.17 -12.85
N PRO A 8 5.72 5.20 -13.58
CA PRO A 8 6.66 4.22 -13.01
C PRO A 8 7.92 4.85 -12.42
N CYS A 9 8.37 6.00 -12.95
CA CYS A 9 9.47 6.77 -12.36
C CYS A 9 9.40 8.23 -12.81
N VAL A 10 9.49 9.14 -11.84
CA VAL A 10 9.49 10.59 -12.01
C VAL A 10 10.71 11.17 -11.31
N ILE A 11 11.42 12.05 -12.01
CA ILE A 11 12.56 12.78 -11.43
C ILE A 11 12.09 14.18 -11.05
N ALA A 12 11.64 14.34 -9.81
CA ALA A 12 11.20 15.62 -9.26
C ALA A 12 12.40 16.39 -8.69
N LYS A 13 12.33 17.73 -8.65
CA LYS A 13 13.32 18.52 -7.89
C LYS A 13 12.72 18.91 -6.55
N ASP A 14 13.53 18.79 -5.51
CA ASP A 14 13.21 19.32 -4.19
C ASP A 14 13.43 20.84 -4.12
N GLN A 15 13.08 21.49 -3.01
CA GLN A 15 13.27 22.92 -2.80
C GLN A 15 14.74 23.35 -2.89
N GLU A 16 15.67 22.43 -2.58
CA GLU A 16 17.11 22.64 -2.76
C GLU A 16 17.60 22.47 -4.20
N GLY A 17 16.71 22.14 -5.15
CA GLY A 17 17.03 21.89 -6.56
C GLY A 17 17.67 20.52 -6.83
N LYS A 18 17.68 19.63 -5.83
CA LYS A 18 18.20 18.25 -5.96
C LYS A 18 17.18 17.35 -6.64
N ASN A 19 17.65 16.52 -7.56
CA ASN A 19 16.83 15.51 -8.23
C ASN A 19 16.49 14.39 -7.24
N GLN A 20 15.21 14.07 -7.12
CA GLN A 20 14.65 12.99 -6.33
C GLN A 20 13.92 12.03 -7.26
N HIS A 21 14.28 10.75 -7.20
CA HIS A 21 13.53 9.71 -7.89
C HIS A 21 12.29 9.39 -7.07
N ARG A 22 11.14 9.41 -7.74
CA ARG A 22 9.82 9.20 -7.18
C ARG A 22 9.14 8.15 -8.02
N TYR A 23 8.61 7.12 -7.38
CA TYR A 23 8.03 5.96 -8.06
C TYR A 23 6.51 6.00 -7.97
N GLU A 24 5.83 5.18 -8.76
CA GLU A 24 4.37 5.07 -8.75
C GLU A 24 3.86 4.83 -7.33
N GLY A 25 2.82 5.58 -6.94
CA GLY A 25 2.26 5.57 -5.58
C GLY A 25 2.96 6.53 -4.59
N ASP A 26 4.14 7.06 -4.93
CA ASP A 26 4.86 7.97 -4.04
C ASP A 26 4.20 9.36 -3.98
N ARG A 27 4.35 10.04 -2.83
CA ARG A 27 3.76 11.36 -2.61
C ARG A 27 4.83 12.45 -2.62
N ILE A 28 4.65 13.42 -3.49
CA ILE A 28 5.50 14.60 -3.57
C ILE A 28 4.83 15.74 -2.81
N ALA A 29 5.44 16.15 -1.70
CA ALA A 29 4.94 17.22 -0.83
C ALA A 29 5.09 18.62 -1.46
N TRP A 30 6.03 18.77 -2.39
CA TRP A 30 6.30 20.04 -3.04
C TRP A 30 6.89 19.83 -4.45
N LEU A 31 6.36 20.59 -5.41
CA LEU A 31 6.91 20.74 -6.75
C LEU A 31 6.97 22.23 -7.08
N SER A 32 7.94 22.63 -7.89
CA SER A 32 7.91 23.96 -8.52
C SER A 32 6.73 24.04 -9.48
N ASP A 33 6.13 25.22 -9.66
CA ASP A 33 4.97 25.43 -10.54
C ASP A 33 5.19 24.90 -11.96
N GLU A 34 6.36 25.15 -12.56
CA GLU A 34 6.72 24.62 -13.89
C GLU A 34 6.75 23.07 -13.93
N GLN A 35 7.22 22.43 -12.86
CA GLN A 35 7.27 20.96 -12.78
C GLN A 35 5.89 20.37 -12.51
N ALA A 36 5.11 21.00 -11.63
CA ALA A 36 3.75 20.58 -11.34
C ALA A 36 2.90 20.60 -12.61
N GLU A 37 2.90 21.71 -13.35
CA GLU A 37 2.14 21.83 -14.61
C GLU A 37 2.59 20.79 -15.63
N HIS A 38 3.91 20.63 -15.81
CA HIS A 38 4.45 19.68 -16.77
C HIS A 38 4.10 18.22 -16.41
N PHE A 39 4.22 17.85 -15.13
CA PHE A 39 3.96 16.49 -14.68
C PHE A 39 2.47 16.16 -14.69
N VAL A 40 1.61 17.11 -14.30
CA VAL A 40 0.15 16.93 -14.37
C VAL A 40 -0.30 16.83 -15.83
N SER A 41 0.16 17.73 -16.70
CA SER A 41 -0.20 17.70 -18.13
C SER A 41 0.30 16.45 -18.85
N SER A 42 1.40 15.85 -18.39
CA SER A 42 1.99 14.65 -18.98
C SER A 42 1.44 13.36 -18.36
N GLY A 43 0.55 13.45 -17.36
CA GLY A 43 0.03 12.29 -16.65
C GLY A 43 1.11 11.54 -15.87
N LEU A 44 2.09 12.26 -15.32
CA LEU A 44 3.15 11.70 -14.47
C LEU A 44 2.79 11.77 -13.00
N VAL A 45 2.05 12.80 -12.61
CA VAL A 45 1.54 13.00 -11.25
C VAL A 45 0.10 13.50 -11.29
N GLU A 46 -0.64 13.27 -10.21
CA GLU A 46 -1.99 13.78 -9.99
C GLU A 46 -2.02 14.72 -8.78
N GLU A 47 -2.73 15.84 -8.88
CA GLU A 47 -2.94 16.73 -7.74
C GLU A 47 -3.87 16.08 -6.70
N ILE A 48 -3.34 15.82 -5.51
CA ILE A 48 -4.12 15.40 -4.36
C ILE A 48 -4.25 16.61 -3.41
N GLY A 49 -5.49 17.06 -3.21
CA GLY A 49 -5.79 18.12 -2.26
C GLY A 49 -5.19 17.81 -0.88
N SER A 50 -4.84 18.83 -0.08
CA SER A 50 -4.21 18.67 1.24
C SER A 50 -5.08 17.98 2.32
N ALA A 51 -6.02 17.15 1.93
CA ALA A 51 -6.73 16.25 2.84
C ALA A 51 -5.80 15.09 3.21
N ALA A 52 -5.26 15.21 4.42
CA ALA A 52 -4.86 14.15 5.33
C ALA A 52 -4.00 12.99 4.76
N ALA A 53 -2.77 12.97 5.27
CA ALA A 53 -2.01 11.78 5.62
C ALA A 53 -2.85 10.50 5.72
N GLU A 54 -2.57 9.56 4.81
CA GLU A 54 -2.58 8.14 5.17
C GLU A 54 -1.24 7.61 4.70
N SER A 55 -0.51 7.08 5.67
CA SER A 55 0.82 6.53 5.57
C SER A 55 0.93 5.54 4.43
N THR A 56 1.77 5.84 3.45
CA THR A 56 2.47 4.77 2.72
C THR A 56 3.84 4.70 3.34
N GLU A 57 3.89 4.04 4.49
CA GLU A 57 5.09 3.33 4.89
C GLU A 57 5.31 2.25 3.83
N GLU A 58 6.25 2.48 2.92
CA GLU A 58 6.97 1.39 2.29
C GLU A 58 7.70 0.63 3.40
N LEU A 59 7.02 -0.39 3.94
CA LEU A 59 7.67 -1.56 4.52
C LEU A 59 7.41 -2.69 3.54
N GLY A 60 8.49 -3.17 2.92
CA GLY A 60 8.44 -4.14 1.85
C GLY A 60 7.66 -5.41 2.20
N GLY A 61 6.98 -5.94 1.19
CA GLY A 61 6.30 -7.23 1.25
C GLY A 61 5.11 -7.32 0.29
N THR A 62 5.32 -7.08 -1.01
CA THR A 62 4.36 -7.45 -2.07
C THR A 62 4.56 -8.91 -2.50
N ASP A 63 4.58 -9.79 -1.52
CA ASP A 63 4.43 -11.24 -1.70
C ASP A 63 3.51 -11.64 -0.55
N GLY A 64 2.67 -12.66 -0.71
CA GLY A 64 1.72 -13.17 0.31
C GLY A 64 2.37 -13.66 1.62
N SER A 65 3.54 -13.16 1.98
CA SER A 65 4.19 -13.33 3.27
C SER A 65 3.31 -12.73 4.37
N LYS A 66 3.07 -13.59 5.35
CA LYS A 66 2.38 -13.30 6.59
C LYS A 66 2.94 -12.06 7.30
N PRO A 67 2.08 -11.22 7.90
CA PRO A 67 2.53 -10.11 8.73
C PRO A 67 3.36 -10.61 9.92
N ASP A 68 4.24 -9.75 10.46
CA ASP A 68 5.02 -10.08 11.66
C ASP A 68 4.12 -10.39 12.87
N ALA A 69 4.58 -11.23 13.81
CA ALA A 69 3.85 -11.56 15.04
C ALA A 69 3.47 -10.31 15.87
N ASP A 70 4.33 -9.29 15.84
CA ASP A 70 4.12 -8.02 16.53
C ASP A 70 3.34 -6.99 15.70
N ALA A 71 2.88 -7.35 14.50
CA ALA A 71 2.13 -6.47 13.62
C ALA A 71 0.91 -5.87 14.33
N THR A 72 0.65 -4.60 14.02
CA THR A 72 -0.50 -3.88 14.55
C THR A 72 -1.79 -4.42 13.92
N LYS A 73 -2.92 -4.17 14.60
CA LYS A 73 -4.22 -4.63 14.11
C LYS A 73 -4.53 -4.12 12.69
N ASP A 74 -4.17 -2.88 12.39
CA ASP A 74 -4.34 -2.28 11.06
C ASP A 74 -3.55 -3.04 9.98
N VAL A 75 -2.32 -3.43 10.29
CA VAL A 75 -1.49 -4.25 9.37
C VAL A 75 -2.13 -5.61 9.12
N LEU A 76 -2.69 -6.25 10.16
CA LEU A 76 -3.41 -7.52 10.00
C LEU A 76 -4.67 -7.35 9.14
N ILE A 77 -5.41 -6.27 9.34
CA ILE A 77 -6.62 -5.96 8.56
C ILE A 77 -6.26 -5.78 7.09
N ALA A 78 -5.25 -4.95 6.80
CA ALA A 78 -4.79 -4.71 5.44
C ALA A 78 -4.35 -6.00 4.74
N TRP A 79 -3.63 -6.88 5.45
CA TRP A 79 -3.22 -8.17 4.91
C TRP A 79 -4.41 -9.09 4.62
N VAL A 80 -5.36 -9.20 5.55
CA VAL A 80 -6.56 -10.03 5.40
C VAL A 80 -7.42 -9.54 4.23
N LEU A 81 -7.55 -8.23 4.04
CA LEU A 81 -8.25 -7.66 2.88
C LEU A 81 -7.62 -8.04 1.55
N ALA A 82 -6.28 -8.07 1.49
CA ALA A 82 -5.55 -8.34 0.27
C ALA A 82 -5.42 -9.84 -0.06
N ASN A 83 -5.42 -10.72 0.95
CA ASN A 83 -5.06 -12.14 0.77
C ASN A 83 -6.19 -13.12 1.14
N VAL A 84 -7.21 -12.70 1.89
CA VAL A 84 -8.29 -13.57 2.36
C VAL A 84 -9.59 -13.20 1.67
N VAL A 85 -10.16 -14.16 0.95
CA VAL A 85 -11.50 -14.07 0.36
C VAL A 85 -12.44 -14.97 1.15
N LYS A 86 -13.69 -14.53 1.35
CA LYS A 86 -14.71 -15.37 1.99
C LYS A 86 -15.06 -16.56 1.12
N ASP A 87 -15.67 -17.58 1.73
CA ASP A 87 -16.21 -18.76 1.04
C ASP A 87 -17.23 -18.40 -0.07
N ASP A 88 -17.91 -17.26 0.07
CA ASP A 88 -18.84 -16.70 -0.92
C ASP A 88 -18.14 -16.03 -2.12
N GLY A 89 -16.80 -15.96 -2.12
CA GLY A 89 -16.01 -15.25 -3.13
C GLY A 89 -15.94 -13.72 -2.94
N SER A 90 -16.58 -13.20 -1.89
CA SER A 90 -16.55 -11.78 -1.54
C SER A 90 -15.37 -11.46 -0.60
N GLU A 91 -14.76 -10.29 -0.76
CA GLU A 91 -13.69 -9.83 0.13
C GLU A 91 -14.25 -9.43 1.51
N TYR A 92 -13.40 -9.49 2.53
CA TYR A 92 -13.72 -8.86 3.82
C TYR A 92 -13.75 -7.34 3.65
N SER A 93 -14.49 -6.64 4.51
CA SER A 93 -14.47 -5.17 4.54
C SER A 93 -13.69 -4.69 5.75
N GLU A 94 -12.98 -3.57 5.62
CA GLU A 94 -12.17 -3.03 6.73
C GLU A 94 -12.99 -2.85 8.01
N ALA A 95 -14.23 -2.33 7.89
CA ALA A 95 -15.12 -2.14 9.03
C ALA A 95 -15.49 -3.44 9.75
N GLU A 96 -15.52 -4.57 9.04
CA GLU A 96 -15.78 -5.89 9.61
C GLU A 96 -14.56 -6.41 10.37
N LEU A 97 -13.39 -6.37 9.72
CA LEU A 97 -12.13 -6.80 10.31
C LEU A 97 -11.71 -5.94 11.51
N LYS A 98 -12.03 -4.65 11.48
CA LYS A 98 -11.79 -3.74 12.61
C LYS A 98 -12.64 -4.06 13.84
N ARG A 99 -13.79 -4.72 13.66
CA ARG A 99 -14.61 -5.25 14.76
C ARG A 99 -14.11 -6.58 15.31
N MET A 100 -13.39 -7.38 14.52
CA MET A 100 -12.77 -8.64 14.96
C MET A 100 -11.59 -8.37 15.89
N ASN A 101 -11.20 -9.34 16.73
CA ASN A 101 -10.02 -9.17 17.59
C ASN A 101 -8.73 -9.57 16.87
N LYS A 102 -7.57 -9.21 17.44
CA LYS A 102 -6.26 -9.57 16.88
C LYS A 102 -6.14 -11.10 16.67
N ASP A 103 -6.67 -11.88 17.60
CA ASP A 103 -6.70 -13.35 17.54
C ASP A 103 -7.48 -13.88 16.32
N ASP A 104 -8.69 -13.37 16.09
CA ASP A 104 -9.52 -13.75 14.95
C ASP A 104 -8.86 -13.40 13.60
N LEU A 105 -8.20 -12.23 13.52
CA LEU A 105 -7.46 -11.83 12.33
C LEU A 105 -6.30 -12.77 12.04
N TRP A 106 -5.56 -13.17 13.07
CA TRP A 106 -4.50 -14.17 12.95
C TRP A 106 -5.01 -15.53 12.52
N ALA A 107 -6.20 -15.94 12.98
CA ALA A 107 -6.81 -17.19 12.53
C ALA A 107 -7.08 -17.17 11.02
N LEU A 108 -7.57 -16.05 10.46
CA LEU A 108 -7.78 -15.89 9.02
C LEU A 108 -6.46 -15.92 8.23
N ILE A 109 -5.43 -15.27 8.75
CA ILE A 109 -4.08 -15.27 8.15
C ILE A 109 -3.49 -16.67 8.12
N ASN A 110 -3.56 -17.40 9.24
CA ASN A 110 -3.09 -18.78 9.32
C ASN A 110 -3.87 -19.74 8.41
N ALA A 111 -5.17 -19.48 8.20
CA ALA A 111 -6.02 -20.31 7.35
C ALA A 111 -5.64 -20.25 5.87
N VAL A 112 -5.05 -19.14 5.40
CA VAL A 112 -4.56 -19.00 4.01
C VAL A 112 -3.26 -19.78 3.78
N GLU A 113 -2.43 -19.97 4.81
CA GLU A 113 -1.19 -20.75 4.69
C GLU A 113 -1.40 -22.27 4.80
N ASP A 114 -2.57 -22.73 5.24
CA ASP A 114 -2.92 -24.16 5.30
C ASP A 114 -3.41 -24.69 3.93
N ASP A 115 -2.85 -24.19 2.82
CA ASP A 115 -2.92 -24.85 1.52
C ASP A 115 -1.68 -25.75 1.37
N PRO A 116 -1.79 -27.07 1.62
CA PRO A 116 -0.67 -28.00 1.64
C PRO A 116 -0.27 -28.47 0.23
N ASP A 117 -0.06 -27.55 -0.72
CA ASP A 117 0.48 -27.88 -2.05
C ASP A 117 1.85 -27.24 -2.30
N ALA A 118 2.74 -27.38 -1.32
CA ALA A 118 4.18 -27.23 -1.51
C ALA A 118 4.88 -28.56 -1.18
N GLY A 119 4.81 -29.48 -2.14
CA GLY A 119 5.90 -30.38 -2.47
C GLY A 119 6.43 -31.27 -1.33
N SER A 120 5.80 -32.43 -1.18
CA SER A 120 6.61 -33.64 -0.98
C SER A 120 7.52 -33.81 -2.21
N GLU A 121 8.81 -33.56 -2.06
CA GLU A 121 9.83 -34.07 -2.97
C GLU A 121 10.88 -34.82 -2.13
N ASP A 122 11.02 -36.10 -2.47
CA ASP A 122 11.77 -37.22 -1.88
C ASP A 122 13.09 -36.94 -1.12
#